data_AF-A0A8H3H7B1-F1
#
_entry.id   AF-A0A8H3H7B1-F1
#
_cell.length_a   1.000
_cell.length_b   1.000
_cell.length_c   1.000
_cell.angle_alpha   90.00
_cell.angle_beta   90.00
_cell.angle_gamma   90.00
#
_symmetry.space_group_name_H-M   'P 1'
#
loop_
_entity.id
_entity.type
_entity.pdbx_description
1 polymer ?
#
loop_
_entity_poly.entity_id
_entity_poly.type
_entity_poly.pdbx_seq_one_letter_code
_entity_poly.pdbx_strand_id
1 'polypeptide(L)'
;MASPSRDSLDTKYGPGLSEYLGEAGYNCSRKMASTLTKVHVADAVKSLVRPECVTYQTFETLMALEWSPVCNHIGLILGDSRVYPLCIKLLRLIHDEDKAILDSAYGFMCLQFMTFALDIAKIAQNDRFGTFQEEISKLSPNRSIRSILNNYSRELEGEGIWRNLGNADKFVHYLGWDWGEDRYRSCLPQVGGCGFVDTMFLLEKLWTERNLFLEAAQVASGIFPGWGGLLYVIWHSVFENLGPDDQPTILATGKE
;
A
#
# COMPACT_ATOMS: atom_id res chain seq x y z
N MET A 1 14.66 -18.23 -26.86
CA MET A 1 13.83 -17.91 -25.69
C MET A 1 12.38 -18.01 -26.15
N ALA A 2 11.59 -18.91 -25.55
CA ALA A 2 10.19 -19.11 -25.94
C ALA A 2 9.34 -18.00 -25.32
N SER A 3 8.59 -17.27 -26.14
CA SER A 3 7.58 -16.32 -25.67
C SER A 3 6.51 -17.08 -24.88
N PRO A 4 6.14 -16.63 -23.66
CA PRO A 4 5.08 -17.28 -22.90
C PRO A 4 3.76 -17.24 -23.67
N SER A 5 3.02 -18.35 -23.68
CA SER A 5 1.71 -18.44 -24.34
C SER A 5 0.73 -17.47 -23.68
N ARG A 6 -0.16 -16.85 -24.48
CA ARG A 6 -1.22 -15.94 -23.99
C ARG A 6 -2.04 -16.53 -22.82
N ASP A 7 -2.28 -17.84 -22.83
CA ASP A 7 -2.99 -18.55 -21.76
C ASP A 7 -2.29 -18.50 -20.39
N SER A 8 -0.95 -18.34 -20.35
CA SER A 8 -0.23 -18.22 -19.08
C SER A 8 -0.28 -16.81 -18.49
N LEU A 9 -0.47 -15.79 -19.33
CA LEU A 9 -0.52 -14.38 -18.92
C LEU A 9 -1.86 -14.04 -18.24
N ASP A 10 -2.97 -14.63 -18.69
CA ASP A 10 -4.29 -14.46 -18.05
C ASP A 10 -4.31 -15.01 -16.62
N THR A 11 -3.53 -16.04 -16.31
CA THR A 11 -3.46 -16.60 -14.95
C THR A 11 -2.68 -15.73 -13.96
N LYS A 12 -1.67 -14.98 -14.43
CA LYS A 12 -0.83 -14.14 -13.56
C LYS A 12 -1.59 -12.91 -13.10
N TYR A 13 -2.13 -12.17 -14.08
CA TYR A 13 -2.77 -10.87 -13.84
C TYR A 13 -4.21 -11.00 -13.35
N GLY A 14 -4.83 -12.16 -13.57
CA GLY A 14 -6.20 -12.43 -13.16
C GLY A 14 -7.22 -11.76 -14.09
N PRO A 15 -8.51 -11.75 -13.67
CA PRO A 15 -9.58 -11.19 -14.48
C PRO A 15 -9.40 -9.67 -14.67
N GLY A 16 -10.11 -9.12 -15.66
CA GLY A 16 -10.19 -7.68 -15.85
C GLY A 16 -10.76 -6.99 -14.60
N LEU A 17 -10.35 -5.75 -14.33
CA LEU A 17 -10.73 -5.07 -13.08
C LEU A 17 -12.26 -4.98 -12.91
N SER A 18 -13.00 -4.64 -13.97
CA SER A 18 -14.46 -4.55 -13.91
C SER A 18 -15.14 -5.89 -13.59
N GLU A 19 -14.62 -7.00 -14.14
CA GLU A 19 -15.08 -8.36 -13.82
C GLU A 19 -14.77 -8.69 -12.36
N TYR A 20 -13.54 -8.45 -11.92
CA TYR A 20 -13.12 -8.70 -10.54
C TYR A 20 -13.99 -7.95 -9.51
N LEU A 21 -14.29 -6.68 -9.77
CA LEU A 21 -15.13 -5.87 -8.89
C LEU A 21 -16.61 -6.30 -8.98
N GLY A 22 -17.11 -6.58 -10.19
CA GLY A 22 -18.51 -6.96 -10.43
C GLY A 22 -18.89 -8.32 -9.83
N GLU A 23 -17.96 -9.29 -9.83
CA GLU A 23 -18.16 -10.62 -9.24
C GLU A 23 -17.86 -10.66 -7.73
N ALA A 24 -17.55 -9.50 -7.13
CA ALA A 24 -17.09 -9.39 -5.76
C ALA A 24 -15.88 -10.30 -5.48
N GLY A 25 -14.90 -10.31 -6.39
CA GLY A 25 -13.67 -11.11 -6.32
C GLY A 25 -12.89 -10.91 -5.02
N TYR A 26 -13.01 -9.73 -4.38
CA TYR A 26 -12.49 -9.46 -3.04
C TYR A 26 -13.01 -10.40 -1.93
N ASN A 27 -14.10 -11.13 -2.17
CA ASN A 27 -14.59 -12.17 -1.26
C ASN A 27 -13.62 -13.37 -1.16
N CYS A 28 -12.73 -13.57 -2.14
CA CYS A 28 -11.71 -14.61 -2.09
C CYS A 28 -10.78 -14.43 -0.88
N SER A 29 -10.26 -13.22 -0.65
CA SER A 29 -9.47 -12.89 0.55
C SER A 29 -10.23 -13.18 1.84
N ARG A 30 -11.53 -12.87 1.89
CA ARG A 30 -12.38 -13.16 3.05
C ARG A 30 -12.53 -14.66 3.30
N LYS A 31 -12.73 -15.46 2.25
CA LYS A 31 -12.82 -16.92 2.35
C LYS A 31 -11.50 -17.51 2.86
N MET A 32 -10.37 -17.03 2.33
CA MET A 32 -9.02 -17.48 2.71
C MET A 32 -8.63 -17.12 4.15
N ALA A 33 -9.21 -16.06 4.73
CA ALA A 33 -8.86 -15.58 6.06
C ALA A 33 -8.96 -16.65 7.16
N SER A 34 -9.91 -17.58 7.02
CA SER A 34 -10.13 -18.67 7.98
C SER A 34 -9.06 -19.77 7.95
N THR A 35 -8.32 -19.89 6.86
CA THR A 35 -7.24 -20.89 6.66
C THR A 35 -5.86 -20.23 6.54
N LEU A 36 -5.77 -18.92 6.80
CA LEU A 36 -4.55 -18.16 6.68
C LEU A 36 -3.53 -18.56 7.75
N THR A 37 -2.35 -18.99 7.33
CA THR A 37 -1.25 -19.36 8.22
C THR A 37 -0.10 -18.36 8.10
N LYS A 38 0.80 -18.36 9.10
CA LYS A 38 2.01 -17.53 9.07
C LYS A 38 2.88 -17.83 7.86
N VAL A 39 2.93 -19.10 7.45
CA VAL A 39 3.71 -19.58 6.30
C VAL A 39 3.14 -18.99 5.01
N HIS A 40 1.81 -19.01 4.82
CA HIS A 40 1.18 -18.41 3.64
C HIS A 40 1.56 -16.93 3.48
N VAL A 41 1.50 -16.16 4.57
CA VAL A 41 1.82 -14.73 4.55
C VAL A 41 3.31 -14.51 4.34
N ALA A 42 4.17 -15.25 5.05
CA ALA A 42 5.61 -15.13 4.89
C ALA A 42 6.07 -15.46 3.46
N ASP A 43 5.50 -16.50 2.85
CA ASP A 43 5.84 -16.91 1.48
C ASP A 43 5.32 -15.90 0.46
N ALA A 44 4.12 -15.33 0.68
CA ALA A 44 3.58 -14.27 -0.17
C ALA A 44 4.38 -12.95 -0.06
N VAL A 45 4.84 -12.56 1.13
CA VAL A 45 5.73 -11.39 1.29
C VAL A 45 7.08 -11.67 0.63
N LYS A 46 7.66 -12.86 0.84
CA LYS A 46 8.93 -13.26 0.20
C LYS A 46 8.82 -13.41 -1.31
N SER A 47 7.65 -13.66 -1.88
CA SER A 47 7.52 -13.74 -3.34
C SER A 47 7.61 -12.37 -4.00
N LEU A 48 7.36 -11.26 -3.28
CA LEU A 48 7.42 -9.90 -3.82
C LEU A 48 8.80 -9.52 -4.40
N VAL A 49 9.89 -10.13 -3.92
CA VAL A 49 11.25 -9.95 -4.51
C VAL A 49 11.44 -10.67 -5.84
N ARG A 50 10.54 -11.58 -6.22
CA ARG A 50 10.57 -12.39 -7.45
C ARG A 50 9.30 -12.11 -8.29
N PRO A 51 9.29 -11.03 -9.09
CA PRO A 51 8.10 -10.58 -9.85
C PRO A 51 7.44 -11.64 -10.73
N GLU A 52 8.21 -12.60 -11.23
CA GLU A 52 7.75 -13.74 -12.02
C GLU A 52 6.88 -14.72 -11.21
N CYS A 53 7.04 -14.76 -9.89
CA CYS A 53 6.27 -15.62 -8.99
C CYS A 53 5.02 -14.93 -8.41
N VAL A 54 4.89 -13.61 -8.56
CA VAL A 54 3.76 -12.86 -8.01
C VAL A 54 2.59 -12.92 -8.97
N THR A 55 1.43 -13.34 -8.48
CA THR A 55 0.14 -13.37 -9.19
C THR A 55 -0.90 -12.56 -8.43
N TYR A 56 -2.06 -12.29 -9.02
CA TYR A 56 -3.14 -11.60 -8.31
C TYR A 56 -3.58 -12.35 -7.04
N GLN A 57 -3.52 -13.69 -7.05
CA GLN A 57 -3.80 -14.54 -5.89
C GLN A 57 -2.78 -14.38 -4.75
N THR A 58 -1.55 -13.98 -5.08
CA THR A 58 -0.55 -13.60 -4.06
C THR A 58 -1.06 -12.42 -3.26
N PHE A 59 -1.60 -11.39 -3.93
CA PHE A 59 -2.22 -10.26 -3.25
C PHE A 59 -3.53 -10.63 -2.55
N GLU A 60 -4.35 -11.54 -3.09
CA GLU A 60 -5.53 -12.05 -2.36
C GLU A 60 -5.15 -12.71 -1.02
N THR A 61 -4.04 -13.45 -1.00
CA THR A 61 -3.47 -14.06 0.20
C THR A 61 -3.02 -13.00 1.20
N LEU A 62 -2.34 -11.96 0.73
CA LEU A 62 -1.89 -10.85 1.58
C LEU A 62 -3.08 -10.05 2.12
N MET A 63 -4.08 -9.77 1.28
CA MET A 63 -5.30 -9.06 1.67
C MET A 63 -6.22 -9.87 2.58
N ALA A 64 -6.02 -11.19 2.70
CA ALA A 64 -6.70 -12.00 3.72
C ALA A 64 -6.33 -11.56 5.14
N LEU A 65 -5.19 -10.87 5.34
CA LEU A 65 -4.81 -10.27 6.62
C LEU A 65 -5.85 -9.27 7.14
N GLU A 66 -6.51 -8.50 6.28
CA GLU A 66 -7.57 -7.57 6.71
C GLU A 66 -8.81 -8.28 7.28
N TRP A 67 -8.98 -9.55 6.94
CA TRP A 67 -10.14 -10.36 7.29
C TRP A 67 -9.84 -11.35 8.42
N SER A 68 -8.63 -11.33 8.96
CA SER A 68 -8.14 -12.30 9.93
C SER A 68 -7.55 -11.59 11.15
N PRO A 69 -7.94 -11.94 12.39
CA PRO A 69 -7.39 -11.33 13.59
C PRO A 69 -6.01 -11.89 13.97
N VAL A 70 -5.35 -12.65 13.11
CA VAL A 70 -4.10 -13.34 13.45
C VAL A 70 -2.92 -12.36 13.49
N CYS A 71 -2.68 -11.82 14.69
CA CYS A 71 -1.83 -10.65 14.95
C CYS A 71 -0.36 -10.85 14.57
N ASN A 72 0.14 -12.09 14.69
CA ASN A 72 1.55 -12.42 14.46
C ASN A 72 1.94 -12.42 12.97
N HIS A 73 0.96 -12.30 12.07
CA HIS A 73 1.21 -12.30 10.63
C HIS A 73 1.38 -10.89 10.08
N ILE A 74 0.69 -9.90 10.65
CA ILE A 74 0.73 -8.51 10.20
C ILE A 74 2.14 -7.92 10.36
N GLY A 75 2.86 -8.30 11.40
CA GLY A 75 4.25 -7.85 11.58
C GLY A 75 5.19 -8.26 10.44
N LEU A 76 4.83 -9.27 9.62
CA LEU A 76 5.65 -9.72 8.50
C LEU A 76 5.72 -8.72 7.34
N ILE A 77 4.78 -7.77 7.27
CA ILE A 77 4.80 -6.73 6.24
C ILE A 77 5.60 -5.50 6.67
N LEU A 78 6.16 -5.49 7.88
CA LEU A 78 7.00 -4.42 8.42
C LEU A 78 8.50 -4.78 8.40
N GLY A 79 9.35 -3.78 8.62
CA GLY A 79 10.80 -3.92 8.73
C GLY A 79 11.46 -4.18 7.37
N ASP A 80 12.26 -5.25 7.29
CA ASP A 80 13.04 -5.61 6.10
C ASP A 80 12.19 -6.15 4.92
N SER A 81 10.87 -6.18 5.08
CA SER A 81 9.93 -6.64 4.05
C SER A 81 9.99 -5.80 2.76
N ARG A 82 10.33 -4.50 2.90
CA ARG A 82 10.39 -3.52 1.80
C ARG A 82 9.15 -3.54 0.90
N VAL A 83 7.97 -3.75 1.49
CA VAL A 83 6.71 -3.96 0.76
C VAL A 83 6.40 -2.84 -0.22
N TYR A 84 6.56 -1.58 0.17
CA TYR A 84 6.21 -0.44 -0.69
C TYR A 84 7.05 -0.40 -1.98
N PRO A 85 8.40 -0.32 -1.92
CA PRO A 85 9.22 -0.26 -3.14
C PRO A 85 9.11 -1.56 -3.98
N LEU A 86 8.89 -2.71 -3.35
CA LEU A 86 8.66 -3.95 -4.10
C LEU A 86 7.33 -3.90 -4.87
N CYS A 87 6.25 -3.42 -4.27
CA CYS A 87 4.98 -3.25 -4.97
C CYS A 87 5.10 -2.24 -6.13
N ILE A 88 5.80 -1.12 -5.92
CA ILE A 88 6.08 -0.15 -7.01
C ILE A 88 6.86 -0.82 -8.14
N LYS A 89 7.88 -1.62 -7.82
CA LYS A 89 8.62 -2.38 -8.83
C LYS A 89 7.70 -3.31 -9.64
N LEU A 90 6.75 -3.98 -9.00
CA LEU A 90 5.77 -4.82 -9.70
C LEU A 90 4.87 -3.99 -10.63
N LEU A 91 4.39 -2.83 -10.18
CA LEU A 91 3.59 -1.92 -11.01
C LEU A 91 4.39 -1.36 -12.20
N ARG A 92 5.68 -1.04 -12.01
CA ARG A 92 6.58 -0.65 -13.11
C ARG A 92 6.72 -1.76 -14.15
N LEU A 93 6.83 -3.01 -13.73
CA LEU A 93 6.91 -4.14 -14.66
C LEU A 93 5.63 -4.33 -15.49
N ILE A 94 4.45 -4.08 -14.91
CA ILE A 94 3.20 -4.07 -15.67
C ILE A 94 3.25 -2.97 -16.74
N HIS A 95 3.71 -1.78 -16.35
CA HIS A 95 3.83 -0.65 -17.25
C HIS A 95 4.84 -0.92 -18.38
N ASP A 96 6.00 -1.52 -18.07
CA ASP A 96 7.03 -1.89 -19.05
C ASP A 96 6.55 -2.98 -20.04
N GLU A 97 5.49 -3.71 -19.68
CA GLU A 97 4.77 -4.65 -20.58
C GLU A 97 3.68 -3.96 -21.42
N ASP A 98 3.66 -2.62 -21.48
CA ASP A 98 2.66 -1.79 -22.16
C ASP A 98 1.22 -2.04 -21.69
N LYS A 99 1.03 -2.35 -20.41
CA LYS A 99 -0.29 -2.56 -19.77
C LYS A 99 -0.61 -1.45 -18.78
N ALA A 100 -1.89 -1.11 -18.66
CA ALA A 100 -2.34 -0.20 -17.61
C ALA A 100 -2.33 -0.91 -16.26
N ILE A 101 -1.99 -0.20 -15.18
CA ILE A 101 -1.89 -0.80 -13.85
C ILE A 101 -3.27 -1.13 -13.27
N LEU A 102 -4.35 -0.54 -13.77
CA LEU A 102 -5.74 -0.82 -13.38
C LEU A 102 -6.53 -1.62 -14.42
N ASP A 103 -5.89 -2.24 -15.42
CA ASP A 103 -6.59 -3.08 -16.40
C ASP A 103 -7.09 -4.41 -15.80
N SER A 104 -6.41 -4.91 -14.76
CA SER A 104 -6.65 -6.24 -14.18
C SER A 104 -6.72 -6.22 -12.65
N ALA A 105 -7.22 -7.31 -12.07
CA ALA A 105 -7.26 -7.52 -10.63
C ALA A 105 -5.89 -7.36 -9.97
N TYR A 106 -4.81 -7.76 -10.65
CA TYR A 106 -3.44 -7.73 -10.13
C TYR A 106 -3.02 -6.35 -9.64
N GLY A 107 -3.07 -5.33 -10.50
CA GLY A 107 -2.54 -4.03 -10.14
C GLY A 107 -3.45 -3.29 -9.16
N PHE A 108 -4.78 -3.48 -9.24
CA PHE A 108 -5.70 -3.04 -8.21
C PHE A 108 -5.39 -3.65 -6.83
N MET A 109 -5.21 -4.97 -6.77
CA MET A 109 -4.90 -5.67 -5.51
C MET A 109 -3.52 -5.31 -4.97
N CYS A 110 -2.55 -5.03 -5.86
CA CYS A 110 -1.26 -4.49 -5.48
C CYS A 110 -1.40 -3.13 -4.79
N LEU A 111 -2.18 -2.20 -5.37
CA LEU A 111 -2.47 -0.89 -4.77
C LEU A 111 -3.22 -1.01 -3.45
N GLN A 112 -4.17 -1.93 -3.37
CA GLN A 112 -4.91 -2.19 -2.14
C GLN A 112 -4.00 -2.75 -1.04
N PHE A 113 -3.07 -3.64 -1.38
CA PHE A 113 -2.09 -4.16 -0.43
C PHE A 113 -1.09 -3.09 0.01
N MET A 114 -0.62 -2.24 -0.90
CA MET A 114 0.18 -1.07 -0.55
C MET A 114 -0.56 -0.18 0.45
N THR A 115 -1.83 0.11 0.18
CA THR A 115 -2.68 0.91 1.06
C THR A 115 -2.80 0.30 2.46
N PHE A 116 -3.05 -1.00 2.54
CA PHE A 116 -3.06 -1.74 3.82
C PHE A 116 -1.70 -1.63 4.53
N ALA A 117 -0.60 -1.82 3.80
CA ALA A 117 0.75 -1.74 4.38
C ALA A 117 1.10 -0.34 4.91
N LEU A 118 0.68 0.72 4.22
CA LEU A 118 0.85 2.10 4.68
C LEU A 118 0.10 2.37 5.98
N ASP A 119 -1.13 1.87 6.12
CA ASP A 119 -1.90 2.01 7.36
C ASP A 119 -1.22 1.30 8.54
N ILE A 120 -0.75 0.07 8.33
CA ILE A 120 0.02 -0.67 9.34
C ILE A 120 1.35 0.04 9.66
N ALA A 121 2.02 0.61 8.66
CA ALA A 121 3.25 1.37 8.85
C ALA A 121 3.03 2.63 9.69
N LYS A 122 1.96 3.40 9.43
CA LYS A 122 1.59 4.58 10.23
C LYS A 122 1.35 4.21 11.69
N ILE A 123 0.63 3.10 11.94
CA ILE A 123 0.41 2.59 13.30
C ILE A 123 1.73 2.24 13.99
N ALA A 124 2.65 1.59 13.28
CA ALA A 124 3.96 1.22 13.81
C ALA A 124 4.89 2.42 14.01
N GLN A 125 4.92 3.38 13.09
CA GLN A 125 5.71 4.62 13.18
C GLN A 125 5.34 5.46 14.41
N ASN A 126 4.10 5.36 14.89
CA ASN A 126 3.60 6.11 16.04
C ASN A 126 3.55 5.27 17.32
N ASP A 127 4.33 4.18 17.39
CA ASP A 127 4.44 3.28 18.57
C ASP A 127 3.11 2.65 19.03
N ARG A 128 2.10 2.58 18.16
CA ARG A 128 0.78 2.02 18.49
C ARG A 128 0.59 0.57 18.06
N PHE A 129 1.59 -0.03 17.42
CA PHE A 129 1.45 -1.38 16.84
C PHE A 129 1.22 -2.46 17.89
N GLY A 130 1.87 -2.39 19.05
CA GLY A 130 1.64 -3.33 20.15
C GLY A 130 0.19 -3.30 20.65
N THR A 131 -0.33 -2.10 20.94
CA THR A 131 -1.72 -1.92 21.37
C THR A 131 -2.72 -2.36 20.30
N PHE A 132 -2.45 -2.03 19.03
CA PHE A 132 -3.24 -2.50 17.90
C PHE A 132 -3.29 -4.03 17.83
N GLN A 133 -2.14 -4.71 17.97
CA GLN A 133 -2.05 -6.18 17.98
C GLN A 133 -2.83 -6.79 19.16
N GLU A 134 -2.72 -6.20 20.35
CA GLU A 134 -3.50 -6.63 21.52
C GLU A 134 -5.01 -6.52 21.29
N GLU A 135 -5.47 -5.45 20.64
CA GLU A 135 -6.88 -5.23 20.37
C GLU A 135 -7.44 -6.23 19.34
N ILE A 136 -6.74 -6.43 18.22
CA ILE A 136 -7.17 -7.41 17.22
C ILE A 136 -7.09 -8.85 17.75
N SER A 137 -6.21 -9.16 18.71
CA SER A 137 -6.10 -10.49 19.32
C SER A 137 -7.35 -10.91 20.10
N LYS A 138 -8.15 -9.93 20.54
CA LYS A 138 -9.39 -10.14 21.30
C LYS A 138 -10.57 -10.45 20.38
N LEU A 139 -10.41 -10.31 19.06
CA LEU A 139 -11.46 -10.60 18.10
C LEU A 139 -11.64 -12.11 17.91
N SER A 140 -12.87 -12.52 17.61
CA SER A 140 -13.15 -13.91 17.21
C SER A 140 -12.49 -14.24 15.86
N PRO A 141 -12.03 -15.48 15.61
CA PRO A 141 -11.26 -15.85 14.40
C PRO A 141 -11.84 -15.46 13.04
N ASN A 142 -13.17 -15.28 12.94
CA ASN A 142 -13.86 -14.93 11.70
C ASN A 142 -14.24 -13.44 11.60
N ARG A 143 -13.69 -12.60 12.48
CA ARG A 143 -13.92 -11.15 12.46
C ARG A 143 -12.79 -10.46 11.70
N SER A 144 -13.19 -9.51 10.86
CA SER A 144 -12.26 -8.63 10.17
C SER A 144 -11.66 -7.61 11.13
N ILE A 145 -10.40 -7.24 10.90
CA ILE A 145 -9.70 -6.17 11.61
C ILE A 145 -10.01 -4.78 11.05
N ARG A 146 -10.73 -4.68 9.92
CA ARG A 146 -10.95 -3.43 9.16
C ARG A 146 -11.46 -2.28 10.00
N SER A 147 -12.41 -2.54 10.90
CA SER A 147 -12.97 -1.50 11.77
C SER A 147 -11.92 -0.93 12.71
N ILE A 148 -11.12 -1.78 13.34
CA ILE A 148 -10.04 -1.37 14.26
C ILE A 148 -8.95 -0.65 13.46
N LEU A 149 -8.50 -1.24 12.35
CA LEU A 149 -7.51 -0.65 11.46
C LEU A 149 -7.93 0.75 11.01
N ASN A 150 -9.15 0.90 10.49
CA ASN A 150 -9.66 2.19 10.03
C ASN A 150 -9.73 3.21 11.18
N ASN A 151 -10.16 2.81 12.37
CA ASN A 151 -10.21 3.73 13.52
C ASN A 151 -8.81 4.23 13.88
N TYR A 152 -7.82 3.34 13.98
CA TYR A 152 -6.43 3.73 14.26
C TYR A 152 -5.88 4.63 13.16
N SER A 153 -6.03 4.23 11.88
CA SER A 153 -5.57 5.02 10.74
C SER A 153 -6.17 6.43 10.76
N ARG A 154 -7.48 6.56 11.01
CA ARG A 154 -8.18 7.86 11.00
C ARG A 154 -7.87 8.71 12.22
N GLU A 155 -7.75 8.10 13.40
CA GLU A 155 -7.32 8.81 14.59
C GLU A 155 -5.91 9.39 14.39
N LEU A 156 -4.99 8.57 13.88
CA LEU A 156 -3.62 8.96 13.57
C LEU A 156 -3.54 10.05 12.50
N GLU A 157 -4.30 9.92 11.40
CA GLU A 157 -4.39 10.96 10.36
C GLU A 157 -4.99 12.26 10.91
N GLY A 158 -6.02 12.16 11.75
CA GLY A 158 -6.61 13.30 12.45
C GLY A 158 -5.60 13.96 13.39
N GLU A 159 -4.85 13.18 14.18
CA GLU A 159 -3.77 13.71 15.01
C GLU A 159 -2.69 14.39 14.18
N GLY A 160 -2.30 13.81 13.05
CA GLY A 160 -1.42 14.44 12.08
C GLY A 160 -1.99 15.79 11.64
N ILE A 161 -3.11 15.80 10.92
CA ILE A 161 -3.73 17.00 10.35
C ILE A 161 -3.98 18.09 11.41
N TRP A 162 -4.59 17.73 12.54
CA TRP A 162 -4.97 18.71 13.57
C TRP A 162 -3.79 19.18 14.41
N ARG A 163 -2.77 18.35 14.64
CA ARG A 163 -1.54 18.78 15.34
C ARG A 163 -0.54 19.46 14.41
N ASN A 164 -0.71 19.34 13.08
CA ASN A 164 0.08 20.04 12.06
C ASN A 164 -0.32 21.50 11.87
N LEU A 165 -1.45 21.97 12.43
CA LEU A 165 -1.78 23.40 12.47
C LEU A 165 -0.74 24.16 13.32
N GLY A 166 0.39 24.49 12.70
CA GLY A 166 1.48 25.28 13.26
C GLY A 166 2.70 24.53 13.80
N ASN A 167 2.84 23.20 13.62
CA ASN A 167 4.01 22.44 14.12
C ASN A 167 4.56 21.42 13.10
N ALA A 168 5.61 21.82 12.38
CA ALA A 168 6.26 21.00 11.36
C ALA A 168 6.98 19.75 11.93
N ASP A 169 7.52 19.83 13.15
CA ASP A 169 8.26 18.71 13.77
C ASP A 169 7.36 17.50 14.05
N LYS A 170 6.09 17.75 14.42
CA LYS A 170 5.10 16.69 14.63
C LYS A 170 4.70 16.02 13.32
N PHE A 171 4.66 16.77 12.23
CA PHE A 171 4.40 16.20 10.90
C PHE A 171 5.54 15.29 10.45
N VAL A 172 6.79 15.75 10.62
CA VAL A 172 8.00 14.97 10.31
C VAL A 172 7.98 13.64 11.06
N HIS A 173 7.62 13.66 12.35
CA HIS A 173 7.54 12.44 13.16
C HIS A 173 6.40 11.50 12.74
N TYR A 174 5.24 12.04 12.35
CA TYR A 174 4.04 11.26 12.06
C TYR A 174 4.22 10.22 10.96
N LEU A 175 4.81 10.63 9.83
CA LEU A 175 5.16 9.72 8.73
C LEU A 175 6.62 9.27 8.81
N GLY A 176 7.42 9.77 9.75
CA GLY A 176 8.85 9.45 9.84
C GLY A 176 9.62 9.93 8.61
N TRP A 177 9.46 11.21 8.25
CA TRP A 177 10.16 11.82 7.14
C TRP A 177 11.66 11.91 7.41
N ASP A 178 12.47 11.43 6.46
CA ASP A 178 13.93 11.56 6.49
C ASP A 178 14.49 11.70 5.07
N TRP A 179 15.73 12.16 4.95
CA TRP A 179 16.45 12.25 3.68
C TRP A 179 16.80 10.85 3.16
N GLY A 180 16.29 10.53 1.98
CA GLY A 180 16.65 9.35 1.22
C GLY A 180 17.99 9.48 0.48
N GLU A 181 18.49 8.36 -0.03
CA GLU A 181 19.76 8.27 -0.75
C GLU A 181 19.77 9.10 -2.05
N ASP A 182 18.60 9.37 -2.62
CA ASP A 182 18.39 10.12 -3.86
C ASP A 182 18.30 11.64 -3.65
N ARG A 183 18.58 12.13 -2.43
CA ARG A 183 18.42 13.52 -1.99
C ARG A 183 16.96 13.99 -1.95
N TYR A 184 16.01 13.08 -2.03
CA TYR A 184 14.62 13.34 -1.79
C TYR A 184 14.22 12.85 -0.40
N ARG A 185 13.29 13.53 0.24
CA ARG A 185 12.66 13.04 1.47
C ARG A 185 11.82 11.81 1.17
N SER A 186 11.94 10.82 2.04
CA SER A 186 11.14 9.60 2.06
C SER A 186 10.47 9.43 3.43
N CYS A 187 9.37 8.70 3.48
CA CYS A 187 8.64 8.46 4.73
C CYS A 187 8.30 6.98 4.93
N LEU A 188 7.80 6.63 6.12
CA LEU A 188 7.36 5.29 6.51
C LEU A 188 8.45 4.23 6.28
N PRO A 189 9.61 4.37 6.96
CA PRO A 189 10.73 3.43 6.83
C PRO A 189 10.33 1.98 7.17
N GLN A 190 9.27 1.79 7.97
CA GLN A 190 8.77 0.47 8.38
C GLN A 190 8.30 -0.40 7.21
N VAL A 191 8.01 0.17 6.03
CA VAL A 191 7.66 -0.58 4.81
C VAL A 191 8.73 -0.46 3.73
N GLY A 192 9.95 -0.08 4.11
CA GLY A 192 11.10 0.13 3.22
C GLY A 192 11.20 1.52 2.62
N GLY A 193 10.38 2.48 3.09
CA GLY A 193 10.39 3.87 2.62
C GLY A 193 9.50 4.12 1.41
N CYS A 194 8.66 5.14 1.50
CA CYS A 194 7.92 5.75 0.40
C CYS A 194 8.81 6.82 -0.21
N GLY A 195 9.64 6.42 -1.18
CA GLY A 195 10.54 7.34 -1.88
C GLY A 195 9.79 8.28 -2.82
N PHE A 196 10.35 9.46 -3.07
CA PHE A 196 9.74 10.46 -3.94
C PHE A 196 9.57 9.96 -5.38
N VAL A 197 10.61 9.38 -5.97
CA VAL A 197 10.59 8.88 -7.37
C VAL A 197 9.53 7.80 -7.57
N ASP A 198 9.39 6.90 -6.59
CA ASP A 198 8.39 5.84 -6.62
C ASP A 198 6.98 6.38 -6.42
N THR A 199 6.83 7.37 -5.54
CA THR A 199 5.55 8.04 -5.31
C THR A 199 5.10 8.85 -6.54
N MET A 200 6.03 9.52 -7.22
CA MET A 200 5.76 10.27 -8.45
C MET A 200 5.34 9.35 -9.59
N PHE A 201 6.02 8.21 -9.76
CA PHE A 201 5.59 7.18 -10.71
C PHE A 201 4.13 6.77 -10.44
N LEU A 202 3.80 6.47 -9.19
CA LEU A 202 2.45 6.06 -8.82
C LEU A 202 1.42 7.16 -9.12
N LEU A 203 1.72 8.41 -8.74
CA LEU A 203 0.85 9.56 -9.01
C LEU A 203 0.59 9.73 -10.51
N GLU A 204 1.63 9.66 -11.34
CA GLU A 204 1.51 9.77 -12.80
C GLU A 204 0.58 8.69 -13.37
N LYS A 205 0.73 7.43 -12.93
CA LYS A 205 -0.11 6.33 -13.42
C LYS A 205 -1.55 6.45 -12.94
N LEU A 206 -1.78 6.77 -11.68
CA LEU A 206 -3.12 7.01 -11.17
C LEU A 206 -3.80 8.20 -11.85
N TRP A 207 -3.06 9.26 -12.21
CA TRP A 207 -3.59 10.40 -12.95
C TRP A 207 -3.95 10.04 -14.40
N THR A 208 -3.08 9.27 -15.06
CA THR A 208 -3.30 8.78 -16.43
C THR A 208 -4.55 7.90 -16.48
N GLU A 209 -4.71 7.01 -15.50
CA GLU A 209 -5.81 6.05 -15.38
C GLU A 209 -6.95 6.54 -14.48
N ARG A 210 -7.05 7.86 -14.26
CA ARG A 210 -7.93 8.46 -13.23
C ARG A 210 -9.40 8.03 -13.30
N ASN A 211 -9.93 7.76 -14.50
CA ASN A 211 -11.33 7.33 -14.63
C ASN A 211 -11.52 5.93 -14.03
N LEU A 212 -10.68 4.97 -14.40
CA LEU A 212 -10.68 3.62 -13.83
C LEU A 212 -10.37 3.65 -12.34
N PHE A 213 -9.42 4.50 -11.93
CA PHE A 213 -9.10 4.70 -10.52
C PHE A 213 -10.32 5.20 -9.73
N LEU A 214 -11.06 6.19 -10.22
CA LEU A 214 -12.24 6.73 -9.55
C LEU A 214 -13.37 5.70 -9.49
N GLU A 215 -13.59 4.91 -10.55
CA GLU A 215 -14.55 3.81 -10.54
C GLU A 215 -14.17 2.74 -9.51
N ALA A 216 -12.90 2.32 -9.52
CA ALA A 216 -12.37 1.37 -8.55
C ALA A 216 -12.45 1.91 -7.12
N ALA A 217 -12.11 3.18 -6.91
CA ALA A 217 -12.17 3.85 -5.62
C ALA A 217 -13.61 4.01 -5.11
N GLN A 218 -14.59 4.23 -5.98
CA GLN A 218 -16.00 4.28 -5.60
C GLN A 218 -16.43 2.95 -5.00
N VAL A 219 -16.09 1.83 -5.65
CA VAL A 219 -16.38 0.49 -5.13
C VAL A 219 -15.54 0.18 -3.89
N ALA A 220 -14.26 0.48 -3.95
CA ALA A 220 -13.31 0.15 -2.90
C ALA A 220 -13.53 0.97 -1.62
N SER A 221 -13.95 2.23 -1.70
CA SER A 221 -14.19 3.08 -0.52
C SER A 221 -15.25 2.53 0.45
N GLY A 222 -16.22 1.77 -0.06
CA GLY A 222 -17.22 1.08 0.77
C GLY A 222 -16.75 -0.26 1.34
N ILE A 223 -15.66 -0.82 0.82
CA ILE A 223 -15.21 -2.18 1.11
C ILE A 223 -13.87 -2.16 1.88
N PHE A 224 -12.93 -1.38 1.38
CA PHE A 224 -11.54 -1.33 1.79
C PHE A 224 -11.20 0.03 2.40
N PRO A 225 -10.76 0.07 3.67
CA PRO A 225 -10.23 1.29 4.26
C PRO A 225 -8.87 1.66 3.65
N GLY A 226 -8.43 2.89 3.90
CA GLY A 226 -7.03 3.30 3.70
C GLY A 226 -6.71 4.10 2.43
N TRP A 227 -7.56 4.13 1.39
CA TRP A 227 -7.25 4.87 0.14
C TRP A 227 -6.97 6.36 0.38
N GLY A 228 -7.65 6.97 1.36
CA GLY A 228 -7.35 8.33 1.79
C GLY A 228 -5.93 8.47 2.37
N GLY A 229 -5.44 7.44 3.06
CA GLY A 229 -4.07 7.37 3.57
C GLY A 229 -3.03 7.23 2.47
N LEU A 230 -3.31 6.45 1.42
CA LEU A 230 -2.45 6.38 0.24
C LEU A 230 -2.34 7.76 -0.45
N LEU A 231 -3.48 8.40 -0.71
CA LEU A 231 -3.51 9.74 -1.32
C LEU A 231 -2.83 10.79 -0.44
N TYR A 232 -2.97 10.66 0.89
CA TYR A 232 -2.27 11.52 1.85
C TYR A 232 -0.75 11.38 1.73
N VAL A 233 -0.23 10.15 1.70
CA VAL A 233 1.21 9.90 1.49
C VAL A 233 1.66 10.45 0.14
N ILE A 234 0.91 10.22 -0.94
CA ILE A 234 1.24 10.75 -2.28
C ILE A 234 1.33 12.28 -2.26
N TRP A 235 0.29 12.95 -1.77
CA TRP A 235 0.24 14.40 -1.67
C TRP A 235 1.43 14.96 -0.89
N HIS A 236 1.71 14.39 0.28
CA HIS A 236 2.77 14.90 1.14
C HIS A 236 4.17 14.57 0.62
N SER A 237 4.39 13.45 -0.08
CA SER A 237 5.64 13.21 -0.78
C SER A 237 5.94 14.28 -1.82
N VAL A 238 4.92 14.74 -2.55
CA VAL A 238 5.06 15.86 -3.49
C VAL A 238 5.38 17.15 -2.75
N PHE A 239 4.56 17.49 -1.75
CA PHE A 239 4.70 18.73 -0.99
C PHE A 239 6.06 18.86 -0.28
N GLU A 240 6.52 17.81 0.41
CA GLU A 240 7.78 17.83 1.16
C GLU A 240 9.01 18.01 0.27
N ASN A 241 8.95 17.48 -0.95
CA ASN A 241 10.08 17.49 -1.88
C ASN A 241 10.07 18.69 -2.83
N LEU A 242 8.90 19.04 -3.36
CA LEU A 242 8.76 20.10 -4.36
C LEU A 242 8.28 21.43 -3.78
N GLY A 243 7.91 21.47 -2.50
CA GLY A 243 7.32 22.64 -1.87
C GLY A 243 5.99 23.06 -2.52
N PRO A 244 5.38 24.16 -2.05
CA PRO A 244 4.39 24.89 -2.86
C PRO A 244 5.06 25.46 -4.11
N ASP A 245 4.30 25.68 -5.20
CA ASP A 245 4.78 26.15 -6.52
C ASP A 245 5.69 27.40 -6.47
N ASP A 246 5.70 28.15 -5.36
CA ASP A 246 6.50 29.35 -5.16
C ASP A 246 7.84 29.16 -4.40
N GLN A 247 8.10 27.99 -3.78
CA GLN A 247 9.32 27.71 -3.01
C GLN A 247 9.69 26.22 -2.97
N PRO A 248 10.31 25.67 -4.04
CA PRO A 248 10.76 24.28 -4.01
C PRO A 248 11.87 24.04 -2.98
N THR A 249 11.61 23.12 -2.05
CA THR A 249 12.50 22.74 -0.93
C THR A 249 13.89 22.29 -1.41
N ILE A 250 14.00 21.82 -2.65
CA ILE A 250 15.21 21.19 -3.21
C ILE A 250 16.18 22.20 -3.89
N LEU A 251 15.86 23.51 -3.95
CA LEU A 251 16.81 24.49 -4.52
C LEU A 251 17.73 25.18 -3.49
N ALA A 252 17.75 24.76 -2.21
CA ALA A 252 18.51 25.47 -1.17
C ALA A 252 19.86 24.85 -0.74
N THR A 253 20.41 23.87 -1.45
CA THR A 253 21.73 23.28 -1.13
C THR A 253 22.78 23.39 -2.25
N GLY A 254 22.53 24.23 -3.25
CA GLY A 254 23.53 24.63 -4.26
C GLY A 254 24.09 26.02 -4.01
N LYS A 255 24.96 26.19 -3.02
CA LYS A 255 25.97 27.26 -3.03
C LYS A 255 27.33 26.63 -2.78
N GLU A 256 28.15 26.66 -3.84
CA GLU A 256 29.61 26.56 -3.78
C GLU A 256 30.20 27.60 -2.81
#